data_AF-A0A846S4I9-F1
#
_entry.id   AF-A0A846S4I9-F1
#
_cell.length_a   1.000
_cell.length_b   1.000
_cell.length_c   1.000
_cell.angle_alpha   90.00
_cell.angle_beta   90.00
_cell.angle_gamma   90.00
#
_symmetry.space_group_name_H-M   'P 1'
#
loop_
_entity.id
_entity.type
_entity.pdbx_description
1 polymer ?
#
loop_
_entity_poly.entity_id
_entity_poly.type
_entity_poly.pdbx_seq_one_letter_code
_entity_poly.pdbx_strand_id
1 'polypeptide(L)'
;MILAGWCIAASLLIPGIWGAVLAVFFSQVQMYIDCCDGEVARWRGTSGAKGVFLDKVGHYTTEGLVAVALGVRAVGEWNNLGDDPAGTYPYLLAGTVLAGLVLLNKALNDMVHVSRAFNGLDKLADSQAATALNPGLIAKLKRAARFVPFHRIYHSVEMSLLALASSIATVIATSVDGAPLFGERWLVLALAPLCLLSVIGHFMSIMASRRLS
;
A
#
# COMPACT_ATOMS: atom_id res chain seq x y z
N MET A 1 8.11 -9.58 11.67
CA MET A 1 7.60 -8.71 10.59
C MET A 1 6.51 -7.76 11.08
N ILE A 2 5.39 -8.25 11.64
CA ILE A 2 4.20 -7.44 12.00
C ILE A 2 4.53 -6.17 12.81
N LEU A 3 5.19 -6.33 13.97
CA LEU A 3 5.51 -5.20 14.84
C LEU A 3 6.40 -4.16 14.14
N ALA A 4 7.41 -4.61 13.38
CA ALA A 4 8.27 -3.71 12.60
C ALA A 4 7.44 -2.94 11.55
N GLY A 5 6.47 -3.60 10.91
CA GLY A 5 5.54 -2.95 10.00
C GLY A 5 4.66 -1.90 10.69
N TRP A 6 4.11 -2.20 11.86
CA TRP A 6 3.32 -1.23 12.64
C TRP A 6 4.17 -0.05 13.11
N CYS A 7 5.46 -0.27 13.40
CA CYS A 7 6.40 0.81 13.70
C CYS A 7 6.58 1.78 12.52
N ILE A 8 6.40 1.35 11.26
CA ILE A 8 6.39 2.28 10.10
C ILE A 8 5.26 3.29 10.27
N ALA A 9 4.03 2.80 10.47
CA ALA A 9 2.86 3.66 10.64
C ALA A 9 3.00 4.57 11.86
N ALA A 10 3.44 4.03 13.00
CA ALA A 10 3.67 4.81 14.21
C ALA A 10 4.73 5.91 14.01
N SER A 11 5.78 5.62 13.25
CA SER A 11 6.84 6.59 12.93
C SER A 11 6.31 7.75 12.09
N LEU A 12 5.39 7.49 11.16
CA LEU A 12 4.78 8.54 10.35
C LEU A 12 3.94 9.54 11.16
N LEU A 13 3.51 9.18 12.37
CA LEU A 13 2.81 10.08 13.29
C LEU A 13 3.76 11.03 14.04
N ILE A 14 5.07 10.81 13.98
CA ILE A 14 6.06 11.74 14.55
C ILE A 14 6.20 12.93 13.60
N PRO A 15 5.95 14.18 14.07
CA PRO A 15 6.04 15.36 13.22
C PRO A 15 7.44 15.59 12.64
N GLY A 16 7.49 16.24 11.46
CA GLY A 16 8.74 16.58 10.79
C GLY A 16 9.43 15.41 10.10
N ILE A 17 10.57 15.68 9.45
CA ILE A 17 11.24 14.73 8.56
C ILE A 17 11.72 13.45 9.27
N TRP A 18 12.03 13.52 10.57
CA TRP A 18 12.51 12.38 11.34
C TRP A 18 11.49 11.24 11.43
N GLY A 19 10.19 11.55 11.49
CA GLY A 19 9.16 10.51 11.44
C GLY A 19 9.18 9.72 10.13
N ALA A 20 9.42 10.40 9.00
CA ALA A 20 9.53 9.75 7.70
C ALA A 20 10.84 8.95 7.56
N VAL A 21 11.96 9.45 8.12
CA VAL A 21 13.23 8.71 8.17
C VAL A 21 13.08 7.43 8.99
N LEU A 22 12.46 7.49 10.17
CA LEU A 22 12.17 6.30 10.97
C LEU A 22 11.25 5.33 10.22
N ALA A 23 10.23 5.84 9.51
CA ALA A 23 9.34 5.00 8.71
C ALA A 23 10.10 4.22 7.63
N VAL A 24 11.05 4.86 6.92
CA VAL A 24 11.92 4.17 5.96
C VAL A 24 12.82 3.15 6.66
N PHE A 25 13.41 3.49 7.80
CA PHE A 25 14.22 2.55 8.57
C PHE A 25 13.43 1.29 8.94
N PHE A 26 12.25 1.46 9.55
CA PHE A 26 11.40 0.33 9.94
C PHE A 26 10.85 -0.45 8.74
N SER A 27 10.66 0.19 7.58
CA SER A 27 10.26 -0.52 6.36
C SER A 27 11.35 -1.45 5.84
N GLN A 28 12.62 -1.03 5.92
CA GLN A 28 13.75 -1.91 5.61
C GLN A 28 13.88 -3.05 6.63
N VAL A 29 13.67 -2.77 7.92
CA VAL A 29 13.66 -3.81 8.96
C VAL A 29 12.53 -4.81 8.74
N GLN A 30 11.33 -4.35 8.39
CA GLN A 30 10.20 -5.22 8.08
C GLN A 30 10.55 -6.15 6.90
N MET A 31 11.05 -5.59 5.79
CA MET A 31 11.43 -6.35 4.59
C MET A 31 12.53 -7.37 4.88
N TYR A 32 13.52 -7.01 5.69
CA TYR A 32 14.58 -7.93 6.09
C TYR A 32 14.01 -9.13 6.87
N ILE A 33 13.13 -8.87 7.85
CA ILE A 33 12.52 -9.94 8.65
C ILE A 33 11.58 -10.81 7.80
N ASP A 34 10.84 -10.22 6.86
CA ASP A 34 9.95 -10.91 5.89
C ASP A 34 10.72 -11.85 4.96
N CYS A 35 11.93 -11.46 4.54
CA CYS A 35 12.79 -12.36 3.77
C CYS A 35 13.30 -13.53 4.63
N CYS A 36 13.61 -13.28 5.91
CA CYS A 36 14.13 -14.30 6.81
C CYS A 36 13.10 -15.34 7.25
N ASP A 37 11.83 -14.96 7.49
CA ASP A 37 10.86 -15.88 8.08
C ASP A 37 10.51 -17.05 7.13
N GLY A 38 10.34 -16.78 5.83
CA GLY A 38 10.08 -17.78 4.80
C GLY A 38 11.28 -18.69 4.54
N GLU A 39 12.49 -18.13 4.54
CA GLU A 39 13.73 -18.91 4.42
C GLU A 39 13.95 -19.85 5.60
N VAL A 40 13.79 -19.34 6.82
CA VAL A 40 13.92 -20.13 8.04
C VAL A 40 12.84 -21.21 8.10
N ALA A 41 11.61 -20.92 7.70
CA ALA A 41 10.52 -21.91 7.67
C ALA A 41 10.80 -23.04 6.66
N ARG A 42 11.31 -22.71 5.47
CA ARG A 42 11.74 -23.72 4.47
C ARG A 42 12.91 -24.55 4.97
N TRP A 43 13.92 -23.90 5.54
CA TRP A 43 15.12 -24.57 6.07
C TRP A 43 14.78 -25.51 7.23
N ARG A 44 13.87 -25.12 8.13
CA ARG A 44 13.43 -25.93 9.27
C ARG A 44 12.34 -26.94 8.94
N GLY A 45 11.79 -26.93 7.72
CA GLY A 45 10.64 -27.76 7.35
C GLY A 45 9.35 -27.41 8.11
N THR A 46 9.23 -26.17 8.62
CA THR A 46 8.08 -25.70 9.42
C THR A 46 7.10 -24.84 8.62
N SER A 47 7.18 -24.85 7.29
CA SER A 47 6.22 -24.16 6.41
C SER A 47 4.79 -24.69 6.62
N GLY A 48 3.82 -23.79 6.74
CA GLY A 48 2.43 -24.20 6.95
C GLY A 48 1.42 -23.06 6.80
N ALA A 49 0.12 -23.43 6.80
CA ALA A 49 -0.98 -22.50 6.59
C ALA A 49 -1.03 -21.36 7.62
N LYS A 50 -0.67 -21.65 8.89
CA LYS A 50 -0.59 -20.64 9.95
C LYS A 50 0.44 -19.55 9.64
N GLY A 51 1.60 -19.93 9.09
CA GLY A 51 2.65 -18.99 8.70
C GLY A 51 2.18 -18.08 7.57
N VAL A 52 1.61 -18.66 6.51
CA VAL A 52 1.05 -17.90 5.37
C VAL A 52 -0.08 -16.96 5.81
N PHE A 53 -0.93 -17.39 6.74
CA PHE A 53 -1.98 -16.53 7.30
C PHE A 53 -1.38 -15.36 8.07
N LEU A 54 -0.42 -15.61 8.96
CA LEU A 54 0.21 -14.59 9.79
C LEU A 54 1.01 -13.58 8.97
N ASP A 55 1.68 -14.05 7.91
CA ASP A 55 2.36 -13.23 6.92
C ASP A 55 1.39 -12.22 6.27
N LYS A 56 0.27 -12.70 5.73
CA LYS A 56 -0.77 -11.83 5.16
C LYS A 56 -1.33 -10.83 6.17
N VAL A 57 -1.63 -11.26 7.41
CA VAL A 57 -2.07 -10.36 8.48
C VAL A 57 -1.05 -9.24 8.70
N GLY A 58 0.23 -9.59 8.75
CA GLY A 58 1.31 -8.61 8.91
C GLY A 58 1.37 -7.59 7.79
N HIS A 59 1.40 -8.04 6.54
CA HIS A 59 1.45 -7.14 5.38
C HIS A 59 0.20 -6.26 5.27
N TYR A 60 -0.99 -6.83 5.46
CA TYR A 60 -2.25 -6.12 5.26
C TYR A 60 -2.44 -5.06 6.33
N THR A 61 -2.26 -5.43 7.60
CA THR A 61 -2.37 -4.48 8.70
C THR A 61 -1.32 -3.37 8.59
N THR A 62 -0.09 -3.69 8.22
CA THR A 62 0.96 -2.70 8.04
C THR A 62 0.61 -1.68 6.97
N GLU A 63 0.27 -2.14 5.76
CA GLU A 63 0.01 -1.22 4.67
C GLU A 63 -1.27 -0.40 4.87
N GLY A 64 -2.32 -1.01 5.45
CA GLY A 64 -3.51 -0.29 5.87
C GLY A 64 -3.20 0.80 6.92
N LEU A 65 -2.41 0.47 7.95
CA LEU A 65 -2.02 1.44 8.98
C LEU A 65 -1.12 2.55 8.42
N VAL A 66 -0.19 2.24 7.53
CA VAL A 66 0.66 3.24 6.86
C VAL A 66 -0.20 4.20 6.05
N ALA A 67 -1.17 3.69 5.27
CA ALA A 67 -2.10 4.52 4.51
C ALA A 67 -2.93 5.46 5.40
N VAL A 68 -3.45 4.96 6.53
CA VAL A 68 -4.13 5.82 7.54
C VAL A 68 -3.17 6.86 8.10
N ALA A 69 -1.97 6.44 8.50
CA ALA A 69 -0.96 7.32 9.10
C ALA A 69 -0.54 8.45 8.15
N LEU A 70 -0.50 8.21 6.83
CA LEU A 70 -0.26 9.28 5.84
C LEU A 70 -1.34 10.36 5.86
N GLY A 71 -2.62 9.97 5.98
CA GLY A 71 -3.72 10.93 6.11
C GLY A 71 -3.69 11.69 7.42
N VAL A 72 -3.43 11.01 8.54
CA VAL A 72 -3.27 11.66 9.85
C VAL A 72 -2.07 12.61 9.84
N ARG A 73 -0.96 12.23 9.23
CA ARG A 73 0.23 13.08 9.10
C ARG A 73 -0.06 14.36 8.32
N ALA A 74 -0.89 14.30 7.27
CA ALA A 74 -1.25 15.46 6.46
C ALA A 74 -2.14 16.49 7.19
N VAL A 75 -2.78 16.10 8.30
CA VAL A 75 -3.49 17.02 9.21
C VAL A 75 -2.52 17.95 9.94
N GLY A 76 -1.35 17.44 10.32
CA GLY A 76 -0.40 18.18 11.16
C GLY A 76 -0.85 18.25 12.61
N GLU A 77 -0.97 19.47 13.13
CA GLU A 77 -1.45 19.70 14.50
C GLU A 77 -2.93 19.36 14.64
N TRP A 78 -3.29 18.68 15.73
CA TRP A 78 -4.67 18.25 15.97
C TRP A 78 -5.65 19.42 16.14
N ASN A 79 -5.18 20.59 16.58
CA ASN A 79 -6.00 21.80 16.68
C ASN A 79 -6.58 22.24 15.33
N ASN A 80 -5.91 21.92 14.21
CA ASN A 80 -6.39 22.21 12.86
C ASN A 80 -7.78 21.62 12.56
N LEU A 81 -8.15 20.52 13.23
CA LEU A 81 -9.48 19.91 13.08
C LEU A 81 -10.60 20.77 13.69
N GLY A 82 -10.27 21.60 14.68
CA GLY A 82 -11.19 22.57 15.27
C GLY A 82 -11.14 23.93 14.57
N ASP A 83 -9.94 24.38 14.21
CA ASP A 83 -9.70 25.72 13.66
C ASP A 83 -10.14 25.83 12.18
N ASP A 84 -9.87 24.81 11.36
CA ASP A 84 -10.34 24.72 9.97
C ASP A 84 -10.78 23.28 9.63
N PRO A 85 -11.99 22.88 10.09
CA PRO A 85 -12.50 21.54 9.84
C PRO A 85 -12.67 21.25 8.34
N ALA A 86 -13.10 22.25 7.56
CA ALA A 86 -13.39 22.09 6.13
C ALA A 86 -12.12 21.87 5.30
N GLY A 87 -11.03 22.57 5.62
CA GLY A 87 -9.73 22.36 4.98
C GLY A 87 -9.01 21.10 5.44
N THR A 88 -9.29 20.61 6.66
CA THR A 88 -8.49 19.55 7.30
C THR A 88 -9.11 18.15 7.19
N TYR A 89 -10.43 18.01 7.35
CA TYR A 89 -11.12 16.70 7.24
C TYR A 89 -10.89 15.94 5.93
N PRO A 90 -10.74 16.60 4.76
CA PRO A 90 -10.42 15.90 3.53
C PRO A 90 -9.16 15.02 3.61
N TYR A 91 -8.15 15.39 4.40
CA TYR A 91 -6.92 14.59 4.55
C TYR A 91 -7.12 13.30 5.34
N LEU A 92 -7.90 13.36 6.43
CA LEU A 92 -8.29 12.17 7.20
C LEU A 92 -9.15 11.23 6.35
N LEU A 93 -10.11 11.79 5.61
CA LEU A 93 -10.94 11.02 4.71
C LEU A 93 -10.09 10.37 3.62
N ALA A 94 -9.17 11.13 2.99
CA ALA A 94 -8.28 10.61 1.95
C ALA A 94 -7.40 9.47 2.46
N GLY A 95 -6.80 9.59 3.66
CA GLY A 95 -6.01 8.50 4.25
C GLY A 95 -6.83 7.26 4.59
N THR A 96 -8.04 7.44 5.11
CA THR A 96 -8.96 6.33 5.42
C THR A 96 -9.45 5.62 4.16
N VAL A 97 -9.83 6.39 3.13
CA VAL A 97 -10.20 5.86 1.81
C VAL A 97 -9.02 5.14 1.17
N LEU A 98 -7.82 5.74 1.21
CA LEU A 98 -6.60 5.12 0.72
C LEU A 98 -6.35 3.77 1.39
N ALA A 99 -6.47 3.69 2.72
CA ALA A 99 -6.30 2.43 3.45
C ALA A 99 -7.31 1.36 3.02
N GLY A 100 -8.59 1.73 2.89
CA GLY A 100 -9.63 0.82 2.38
C GLY A 100 -9.33 0.32 0.96
N LEU A 101 -8.86 1.20 0.08
CA LEU A 101 -8.49 0.85 -1.30
C LEU A 101 -7.25 -0.04 -1.36
N VAL A 102 -6.21 0.23 -0.57
CA VAL A 102 -5.00 -0.60 -0.49
C VAL A 102 -5.36 -2.01 -0.02
N LEU A 103 -6.15 -2.13 1.06
CA LEU A 103 -6.60 -3.41 1.59
C LEU A 103 -7.49 -4.15 0.58
N LEU A 104 -8.43 -3.46 -0.06
CA LEU A 104 -9.28 -4.05 -1.10
C LEU A 104 -8.44 -4.56 -2.27
N ASN A 105 -7.45 -3.77 -2.73
CA ASN A 105 -6.59 -4.15 -3.85
C ASN A 105 -5.82 -5.44 -3.58
N LYS A 106 -5.37 -5.66 -2.34
CA LYS A 106 -4.75 -6.92 -1.94
C LYS A 106 -5.77 -8.05 -1.80
N ALA A 107 -6.89 -7.77 -1.15
CA ALA A 107 -7.96 -8.74 -0.93
C ALA A 107 -8.49 -9.31 -2.27
N LEU A 108 -8.46 -8.55 -3.37
CA LEU A 108 -8.79 -9.05 -4.71
C LEU A 108 -7.97 -10.28 -5.11
N ASN A 109 -6.66 -10.33 -4.80
CA ASN A 109 -5.84 -11.52 -5.10
C ASN A 109 -6.26 -12.72 -4.25
N ASP A 110 -6.55 -12.49 -2.97
CA ASP A 110 -7.01 -13.56 -2.08
C ASP A 110 -8.38 -14.09 -2.46
N MET A 111 -9.30 -13.21 -2.84
CA MET A 111 -10.63 -13.56 -3.34
C MET A 111 -10.56 -14.46 -4.57
N VAL A 112 -9.56 -14.27 -5.44
CA VAL A 112 -9.32 -15.20 -6.57
C VAL A 112 -8.95 -16.59 -6.03
N HIS A 113 -8.02 -16.68 -5.08
CA HIS A 113 -7.61 -17.96 -4.51
C HIS A 113 -8.77 -18.67 -3.78
N VAL A 114 -9.54 -17.93 -2.99
CA VAL A 114 -10.73 -18.45 -2.29
C VAL A 114 -11.79 -18.90 -3.28
N SER A 115 -12.12 -18.09 -4.29
CA SER A 115 -13.13 -18.43 -5.29
C SER A 115 -12.75 -19.70 -6.06
N ARG A 116 -11.47 -19.86 -6.43
CA ARG A 116 -10.98 -21.08 -7.09
C ARG A 116 -11.13 -22.30 -6.20
N ALA A 117 -10.68 -22.19 -4.94
CA ALA A 117 -10.76 -23.29 -3.98
C ALA A 117 -12.22 -23.74 -3.75
N PHE A 118 -13.17 -22.81 -3.66
CA PHE A 118 -14.59 -23.13 -3.50
C PHE A 118 -15.26 -23.71 -4.76
N ASN A 119 -14.67 -23.52 -5.93
CA ASN A 119 -15.16 -24.06 -7.20
C ASN A 119 -14.37 -25.27 -7.70
N GLY A 120 -13.50 -25.86 -6.85
CA GLY A 120 -12.71 -27.05 -7.21
C GLY A 120 -11.65 -26.79 -8.28
N LEU A 121 -11.29 -25.53 -8.53
CA LEU A 121 -10.24 -25.16 -9.47
C LEU A 121 -8.86 -25.30 -8.81
N ASP A 122 -7.88 -25.79 -9.58
CA ASP A 122 -6.51 -25.94 -9.10
C ASP A 122 -5.89 -24.61 -8.64
N LYS A 123 -4.85 -24.70 -7.80
CA LYS A 123 -4.06 -23.51 -7.45
C LYS A 123 -3.48 -22.88 -8.73
N LEU A 124 -3.63 -21.56 -8.85
CA LEU A 124 -3.01 -20.81 -9.95
C LEU A 124 -1.51 -21.08 -9.97
N ALA A 125 -1.02 -21.57 -11.12
CA ALA A 125 0.41 -21.71 -11.34
C ALA A 125 1.09 -20.35 -11.31
N ASP A 126 2.28 -20.27 -10.71
CA ASP A 126 3.08 -19.06 -10.68
C ASP A 126 3.78 -18.84 -12.03
N SER A 127 2.99 -18.54 -13.06
CA SER A 127 3.47 -18.33 -14.42
C SER A 127 2.77 -17.15 -15.10
N GLN A 128 3.49 -16.47 -15.99
CA GLN A 128 2.92 -15.40 -16.80
C GLN A 128 1.78 -15.92 -17.71
N ALA A 129 1.85 -17.18 -18.14
CA ALA A 129 0.79 -17.81 -18.93
C ALA A 129 -0.51 -17.97 -18.13
N ALA A 130 -0.42 -18.38 -16.85
CA ALA A 130 -1.58 -18.54 -15.97
C ALA A 130 -2.26 -17.20 -15.62
N THR A 131 -1.55 -16.10 -15.77
CA THR A 131 -2.05 -14.74 -15.49
C THR A 131 -2.30 -13.91 -16.76
N ALA A 132 -2.20 -14.53 -17.93
CA ALA A 132 -2.39 -13.88 -19.22
C ALA A 132 -3.83 -13.37 -19.38
N LEU A 133 -3.94 -12.13 -19.87
CA LEU A 133 -5.22 -11.56 -20.27
C LEU A 133 -5.70 -12.17 -21.58
N ASN A 134 -7.02 -12.33 -21.71
CA ASN A 134 -7.61 -12.62 -23.01
C ASN A 134 -7.39 -11.41 -23.96
N PRO A 135 -7.09 -11.63 -25.24
CA PRO A 135 -6.89 -10.54 -26.20
C PRO A 135 -8.12 -9.61 -26.25
N GLY A 136 -7.92 -8.31 -26.09
CA GLY A 136 -9.02 -7.33 -26.04
C GLY A 136 -8.59 -5.93 -25.62
N LEU A 137 -9.56 -5.02 -25.48
CA LEU A 137 -9.31 -3.62 -25.10
C LEU A 137 -8.58 -3.50 -23.76
N ILE A 138 -8.96 -4.31 -22.77
CA ILE A 138 -8.31 -4.35 -21.44
C ILE A 138 -6.84 -4.78 -21.56
N ALA A 139 -6.52 -5.74 -22.44
CA ALA A 139 -5.14 -6.18 -22.67
C ALA A 139 -4.28 -5.08 -23.32
N LYS A 140 -4.86 -4.29 -24.24
CA LYS A 140 -4.19 -3.14 -24.86
C LYS A 140 -3.95 -2.02 -23.83
N LEU A 141 -4.98 -1.66 -23.05
CA LEU A 141 -4.88 -0.65 -22.00
C LEU A 141 -3.86 -1.03 -20.94
N LYS A 142 -3.88 -2.26 -20.45
CA LYS A 142 -2.88 -2.75 -19.49
C LYS A 142 -1.46 -2.76 -20.09
N ARG A 143 -1.31 -3.01 -21.39
CA ARG A 143 -0.01 -2.94 -22.07
C ARG A 143 0.52 -1.51 -22.16
N ALA A 144 -0.35 -0.52 -22.40
CA ALA A 144 0.04 0.88 -22.36
C ALA A 144 0.39 1.35 -20.93
N ALA A 145 -0.40 0.91 -19.94
CA ALA A 145 -0.19 1.26 -18.53
C ALA A 145 1.02 0.58 -17.88
N ARG A 146 1.66 -0.41 -18.53
CA ARG A 146 2.85 -1.11 -17.99
C ARG A 146 4.09 -0.21 -17.83
N PHE A 147 4.10 0.98 -18.44
CA PHE A 147 5.22 1.91 -18.36
C PHE A 147 5.38 2.53 -16.96
N VAL A 148 4.32 2.50 -16.13
CA VAL A 148 4.37 3.01 -14.75
C VAL A 148 3.89 1.92 -13.79
N PRO A 149 4.72 1.44 -12.86
CA PRO A 149 4.34 0.37 -11.92
C PRO A 149 3.46 0.89 -10.78
N PHE A 150 2.30 1.49 -11.11
CA PHE A 150 1.35 2.06 -10.13
C PHE A 150 0.93 1.06 -9.03
N HIS A 151 0.86 -0.23 -9.36
CA HIS A 151 0.49 -1.28 -8.41
C HIS A 151 1.49 -1.47 -7.28
N ARG A 152 2.77 -1.13 -7.50
CA ARG A 152 3.83 -1.35 -6.53
C ARG A 152 3.89 -0.23 -5.48
N ILE A 153 3.39 0.96 -5.83
CA ILE A 153 3.46 2.17 -5.00
C ILE A 153 2.81 1.99 -3.62
N TYR A 154 1.82 1.09 -3.51
CA TYR A 154 1.05 0.89 -2.28
C TYR A 154 1.67 -0.11 -1.29
N HIS A 155 2.88 -0.62 -1.56
CA HIS A 155 3.59 -1.47 -0.60
C HIS A 155 4.22 -0.60 0.50
N SER A 156 4.42 -1.16 1.70
CA SER A 156 4.83 -0.39 2.88
C SER A 156 6.18 0.32 2.68
N VAL A 157 7.12 -0.31 1.97
CA VAL A 157 8.43 0.27 1.64
C VAL A 157 8.27 1.49 0.74
N GLU A 158 7.55 1.35 -0.37
CA GLU A 158 7.32 2.40 -1.36
C GLU A 158 6.55 3.57 -0.75
N MET A 159 5.52 3.30 0.05
CA MET A 159 4.81 4.35 0.79
C MET A 159 5.70 5.07 1.81
N SER A 160 6.62 4.36 2.49
CA SER A 160 7.57 5.00 3.40
C SER A 160 8.57 5.90 2.67
N LEU A 161 9.04 5.50 1.48
CA LEU A 161 9.92 6.31 0.65
C LEU A 161 9.19 7.53 0.09
N LEU A 162 7.93 7.39 -0.32
CA LEU A 162 7.10 8.51 -0.73
C LEU A 162 6.81 9.48 0.42
N ALA A 163 6.63 8.97 1.64
CA ALA A 163 6.50 9.81 2.82
C ALA A 163 7.78 10.61 3.10
N LEU A 164 8.95 10.01 2.91
CA LEU A 164 10.22 10.72 3.01
C LEU A 164 10.37 11.78 1.91
N ALA A 165 10.05 11.42 0.67
CA ALA A 165 10.09 12.35 -0.46
C ALA A 165 9.13 13.53 -0.25
N SER A 166 7.94 13.28 0.30
CA SER A 166 6.96 14.33 0.60
C SER A 166 7.43 15.24 1.74
N SER A 167 8.04 14.69 2.79
CA SER A 167 8.65 15.49 3.85
C SER A 167 9.84 16.31 3.35
N ILE A 168 10.66 15.79 2.43
CA ILE A 168 11.72 16.57 1.76
C ILE A 168 11.09 17.71 0.94
N ALA A 169 10.03 17.44 0.18
CA ALA A 169 9.32 18.48 -0.57
C ALA A 169 8.74 19.56 0.35
N THR A 170 8.26 19.20 1.54
CA THR A 170 7.82 20.16 2.56
C THR A 170 8.98 20.99 3.08
N VAL A 171 10.13 20.39 3.40
CA VAL A 171 11.33 21.14 3.83
C VAL A 171 11.79 22.13 2.76
N ILE A 172 11.77 21.73 1.49
CA ILE A 172 12.11 22.61 0.36
C ILE A 172 11.08 23.73 0.24
N ALA A 173 9.79 23.42 0.29
CA ALA A 173 8.72 24.41 0.18
C ALA A 173 8.81 25.45 1.31
N THR A 174 9.00 25.03 2.56
CA THR A 174 9.10 25.95 3.69
C THR A 174 10.38 26.78 3.68
N SER A 175 11.47 26.31 3.03
CA SER A 175 12.69 27.10 2.87
C SER A 175 12.54 28.33 1.96
N VAL A 176 11.47 28.39 1.17
CA VAL A 176 11.12 29.50 0.26
C VAL A 176 9.78 30.15 0.63
N ASP A 177 9.44 30.16 1.93
CA ASP A 177 8.20 30.70 2.49
C ASP A 177 6.90 30.05 1.96
N GLY A 178 7.00 28.79 1.50
CA GLY A 178 5.85 27.99 1.08
C GLY A 178 5.03 27.42 2.25
N ALA A 179 3.86 26.86 1.93
CA ALA A 179 2.95 26.32 2.93
C ALA A 179 3.54 25.11 3.70
N PRO A 180 3.27 24.99 5.01
CA PRO A 180 3.64 23.82 5.79
C PRO A 180 2.89 22.58 5.29
N LEU A 181 3.50 21.40 5.47
CA LEU A 181 2.94 20.10 5.07
C LEU A 181 2.54 20.00 3.58
N PHE A 182 3.11 20.86 2.73
CA PHE A 182 2.83 20.91 1.31
C PHE A 182 2.96 19.53 0.65
N GLY A 183 4.09 18.85 0.86
CA GLY A 183 4.34 17.53 0.29
C GLY A 183 3.40 16.47 0.84
N GLU A 184 3.19 16.40 2.16
CA GLU A 184 2.34 15.39 2.79
C GLU A 184 0.88 15.48 2.32
N ARG A 185 0.35 16.70 2.22
CA ARG A 185 -1.02 16.97 1.75
C ARG A 185 -1.19 16.58 0.29
N TRP A 186 -0.26 16.96 -0.58
CA TRP A 186 -0.30 16.56 -1.98
C TRP A 186 -0.14 15.05 -2.16
N LEU A 187 0.72 14.41 -1.36
CA LEU A 187 0.93 12.97 -1.40
C LEU A 187 -0.38 12.22 -1.15
N VAL A 188 -1.08 12.48 -0.04
CA VAL A 188 -2.30 11.73 0.29
C VAL A 188 -3.43 12.01 -0.70
N LEU A 189 -3.57 13.26 -1.15
CA LEU A 189 -4.58 13.65 -2.14
C LEU A 189 -4.32 13.04 -3.52
N ALA A 190 -3.07 12.79 -3.89
CA ALA A 190 -2.73 12.11 -5.14
C ALA A 190 -2.87 10.59 -5.02
N LEU A 191 -2.43 9.99 -3.91
CA LEU A 191 -2.45 8.53 -3.74
C LEU A 191 -3.87 7.96 -3.71
N ALA A 192 -4.82 8.60 -3.04
CA ALA A 192 -6.18 8.09 -2.93
C ALA A 192 -6.88 7.86 -4.30
N PRO A 193 -6.99 8.84 -5.21
CA PRO A 193 -7.60 8.63 -6.53
C PRO A 193 -6.78 7.69 -7.42
N LEU A 194 -5.45 7.73 -7.34
CA LEU A 194 -4.60 6.78 -8.08
C LEU A 194 -4.82 5.35 -7.60
N CYS A 195 -5.08 5.15 -6.30
CA CYS A 195 -5.34 3.82 -5.74
C CYS A 195 -6.69 3.30 -6.21
N LEU A 196 -7.70 4.17 -6.28
CA LEU A 196 -9.01 3.83 -6.83
C LEU A 196 -8.89 3.35 -8.28
N LEU A 197 -8.16 4.08 -9.12
CA LEU A 197 -7.89 3.67 -10.50
C LEU A 197 -7.15 2.32 -10.56
N SER A 198 -6.18 2.09 -9.68
CA SER A 198 -5.47 0.82 -9.57
C SER A 198 -6.40 -0.33 -9.20
N VAL A 199 -7.29 -0.15 -8.23
CA VAL A 199 -8.26 -1.16 -7.78
C VAL A 199 -9.22 -1.52 -8.91
N ILE A 200 -9.79 -0.52 -9.59
CA ILE A 200 -10.68 -0.73 -10.75
C ILE A 200 -9.94 -1.49 -11.85
N GLY A 201 -8.74 -1.05 -12.21
CA GLY A 201 -7.92 -1.72 -13.23
C GLY A 201 -7.55 -3.16 -12.85
N HIS A 202 -7.24 -3.41 -11.58
CA HIS A 202 -6.94 -4.73 -11.06
C HIS A 202 -8.17 -5.65 -11.13
N PHE A 203 -9.32 -5.17 -10.65
CA PHE A 203 -10.59 -5.90 -10.72
C PHE A 203 -10.95 -6.27 -12.17
N MET A 204 -10.94 -5.29 -13.08
CA MET A 204 -11.20 -5.53 -14.50
C MET A 204 -10.21 -6.52 -15.10
N SER A 205 -8.93 -6.45 -14.72
CA SER A 205 -7.91 -7.40 -15.17
C SER A 205 -8.16 -8.81 -14.67
N ILE A 206 -8.71 -9.00 -13.46
CA ILE A 206 -9.07 -10.32 -12.94
C ILE A 206 -10.25 -10.87 -13.76
N MET A 207 -11.32 -10.09 -13.90
CA MET A 207 -12.54 -10.49 -14.62
C MET A 207 -12.29 -10.79 -16.11
N ALA A 208 -11.34 -10.11 -16.74
CA ALA A 208 -10.98 -10.32 -18.14
C ALA A 208 -9.90 -11.40 -18.37
N SER A 209 -9.42 -12.05 -17.30
CA SER A 209 -8.38 -13.08 -17.35
C SER A 209 -8.97 -14.48 -17.18
N ARG A 210 -8.13 -15.50 -17.43
CA ARG A 210 -8.47 -16.90 -17.14
C ARG A 210 -8.28 -17.30 -15.68
N ARG A 211 -8.11 -16.33 -14.76
CA ARG A 211 -7.83 -16.62 -13.34
C ARG A 211 -9.01 -17.24 -12.61
N LEU A 212 -10.24 -16.98 -13.05
CA LEU A 212 -11.48 -17.48 -12.43
C LEU A 212 -12.20 -18.55 -13.27
N SER A 213 -11.55 -19.03 -14.33
CA SER A 213 -12.02 -20.10 -15.20
C SER A 213 -11.07 -21.30 -15.16
#